data_AF-A0A8T4R0V7-F1
#
_entry.id   AF-A0A8T4R0V7-F1
#
_cell.length_a   1.000
_cell.length_b   1.000
_cell.length_c   1.000
_cell.angle_alpha   90.00
_cell.angle_beta   90.00
_cell.angle_gamma   90.00
#
_symmetry.space_group_name_H-M   'P 1'
#
loop_
_entity.id
_entity.type
_entity.pdbx_description
1 polymer ?
#
loop_
_entity_poly.entity_id
_entity_poly.type
_entity_poly.pdbx_seq_one_letter_code
_entity_poly.pdbx_strand_id
1 'polypeptide(L)'
;QAPLGMTMSAAGLVNWTPANKDDAVVVVAVSDGQATTIQRYSIHVQDVHTNLEIAKVSFESEVVAAGEEVLVAIKVVNNGDIKLSNLHITTMIYDLNLRQSTTSQFNLRPGQNTSRSVQMQVPEFTPAGEYLVKVTVGNDLFHETAYRVLLVQ
;
A
#
# COMPACT_ATOMS: atom_id res chain seq x y z
N GLN A 1 -26.88 -21.44 7.69
CA GLN A 1 -25.59 -21.60 8.40
C GLN A 1 -24.95 -20.23 8.46
N ALA A 2 -24.49 -19.82 9.63
CA ALA A 2 -23.90 -18.50 9.83
C ALA A 2 -22.63 -18.63 10.70
N PRO A 3 -21.55 -17.90 10.39
CA PRO A 3 -20.40 -17.74 11.27
C PRO A 3 -20.79 -17.10 12.60
N LEU A 4 -19.93 -17.29 13.62
CA LEU A 4 -20.17 -16.70 14.94
C LEU A 4 -20.27 -15.16 14.84
N GLY A 5 -21.30 -14.60 15.50
CA GLY A 5 -21.56 -13.16 15.51
C GLY A 5 -22.27 -12.61 14.27
N MET A 6 -22.53 -13.43 13.25
CA MET A 6 -23.32 -13.00 12.08
C MET A 6 -24.80 -12.92 12.44
N THR A 7 -25.46 -11.84 12.03
CA THR A 7 -26.89 -11.58 12.24
C THR A 7 -27.59 -11.24 10.93
N MET A 8 -28.92 -11.44 10.86
CA MET A 8 -29.74 -11.04 9.71
C MET A 8 -31.00 -10.34 10.20
N SER A 9 -31.32 -9.18 9.63
CA SER A 9 -32.54 -8.43 9.95
C SER A 9 -33.78 -9.03 9.29
N ALA A 10 -34.97 -8.61 9.73
CA ALA A 10 -36.24 -9.00 9.11
C ALA A 10 -36.38 -8.57 7.64
N ALA A 11 -35.64 -7.55 7.21
CA ALA A 11 -35.57 -7.10 5.82
C ALA A 11 -34.52 -7.87 4.99
N GLY A 12 -33.83 -8.85 5.57
CA GLY A 12 -32.81 -9.66 4.89
C GLY A 12 -31.40 -9.06 4.88
N LEU A 13 -31.16 -7.91 5.52
CA LEU A 13 -29.81 -7.36 5.65
C LEU A 13 -28.97 -8.23 6.61
N VAL A 14 -27.88 -8.79 6.10
CA VAL A 14 -26.90 -9.56 6.87
C VAL A 14 -25.81 -8.62 7.40
N ASN A 15 -25.50 -8.69 8.70
CA ASN A 15 -24.43 -7.94 9.32
C ASN A 15 -23.49 -8.86 10.10
N TRP A 16 -22.18 -8.67 9.93
CA TRP A 16 -21.17 -9.50 10.56
C TRP A 16 -19.84 -8.76 10.73
N THR A 17 -19.22 -8.94 11.88
CA THR A 17 -17.81 -8.59 12.13
C THR A 17 -17.09 -9.88 12.52
N PRO A 18 -16.14 -10.37 11.70
CA PRO A 18 -15.42 -11.60 12.01
C PRO A 18 -14.56 -11.47 13.26
N ALA A 19 -14.57 -12.49 14.11
CA ALA A 19 -13.71 -12.56 15.29
C ALA A 19 -12.30 -13.09 14.97
N ASN A 20 -12.18 -13.94 13.93
CA ASN A 20 -10.94 -14.59 13.52
C ASN A 20 -10.73 -14.46 12.00
N LYS A 21 -9.51 -14.72 11.54
CA LYS A 21 -9.03 -14.52 10.16
C LYS A 21 -9.17 -15.80 9.33
N ASP A 22 -10.33 -16.43 9.45
CA ASP A 22 -10.60 -17.73 8.83
C ASP A 22 -11.69 -17.60 7.77
N ASP A 23 -11.65 -18.52 6.82
CA ASP A 23 -12.68 -18.66 5.81
C ASP A 23 -14.01 -19.03 6.44
N ALA A 24 -15.04 -18.28 6.05
CA ALA A 24 -16.38 -18.41 6.59
C ALA A 24 -17.36 -18.85 5.50
N VAL A 25 -18.05 -19.96 5.73
CA VAL A 25 -19.16 -20.41 4.87
C VAL A 25 -20.47 -19.84 5.39
N VAL A 26 -21.16 -19.10 4.53
CA VAL A 26 -22.48 -18.52 4.80
C VAL A 26 -23.50 -19.20 3.92
N VAL A 27 -24.59 -19.68 4.53
CA VAL A 27 -25.70 -20.30 3.81
C VAL A 27 -26.98 -19.57 4.17
N VAL A 28 -27.55 -18.89 3.18
CA VAL A 28 -28.82 -18.17 3.27
C VAL A 28 -29.91 -19.03 2.63
N ALA A 29 -31.04 -19.16 3.31
CA ALA A 29 -32.20 -19.87 2.80
C ALA A 29 -33.43 -18.96 2.87
N VAL A 30 -34.25 -19.00 1.83
CA VAL A 30 -35.52 -18.27 1.75
C VAL A 30 -36.63 -19.26 1.45
N SER A 31 -37.75 -19.17 2.16
CA SER A 31 -38.91 -20.01 1.95
C SER A 31 -40.19 -19.19 1.94
N ASP A 32 -41.14 -19.58 1.11
CA ASP A 32 -42.51 -19.08 1.06
C ASP A 32 -43.50 -20.02 1.78
N GLY A 33 -43.00 -21.02 2.52
CA GLY A 33 -43.79 -22.04 3.18
C GLY A 33 -44.16 -23.24 2.30
N GLN A 34 -43.87 -23.20 1.00
CA GLN A 34 -44.10 -24.30 0.05
C GLN A 34 -42.78 -24.83 -0.54
N ALA A 35 -41.89 -23.92 -0.89
CA ALA A 35 -40.56 -24.22 -1.40
C ALA A 35 -39.48 -23.50 -0.58
N THR A 36 -38.25 -23.99 -0.67
CA THR A 36 -37.07 -23.33 -0.07
C THR A 36 -35.97 -23.24 -1.11
N THR A 37 -35.38 -22.07 -1.25
CA THR A 37 -34.18 -21.83 -2.06
C THR A 37 -32.99 -21.54 -1.16
N ILE A 38 -31.82 -22.06 -1.53
CA ILE A 38 -30.59 -21.94 -0.75
C ILE A 38 -29.49 -21.32 -1.61
N GLN A 39 -28.81 -20.32 -1.07
CA GLN A 39 -27.60 -19.74 -1.62
C GLN A 39 -26.44 -19.95 -0.66
N ARG A 40 -25.28 -20.31 -1.20
CA ARG A 40 -24.03 -20.49 -0.45
C ARG A 40 -23.00 -19.44 -0.87
N TYR A 41 -22.28 -18.93 0.11
CA TYR A 41 -21.16 -18.00 -0.04
C TYR A 41 -19.96 -18.50 0.76
N SER A 42 -18.77 -18.31 0.23
CA SER A 42 -17.51 -18.40 0.97
C SER A 42 -16.94 -17.01 1.10
N ILE A 43 -16.68 -16.57 2.34
CA ILE A 43 -16.10 -15.28 2.67
C ILE A 43 -14.71 -15.52 3.23
N HIS A 44 -13.69 -15.02 2.55
CA HIS A 44 -12.31 -15.07 3.00
C HIS A 44 -12.02 -13.85 3.89
N VAL A 45 -11.71 -14.08 5.17
CA VAL A 45 -11.38 -13.01 6.11
C VAL A 45 -9.87 -12.99 6.35
N GLN A 46 -9.24 -11.85 6.09
CA GLN A 46 -7.81 -11.65 6.33
C GLN A 46 -7.59 -10.32 7.06
N ASP A 47 -6.40 -10.13 7.63
CA ASP A 47 -6.04 -8.85 8.24
C ASP A 47 -6.12 -7.69 7.24
N VAL A 48 -6.47 -6.51 7.78
CA VAL A 48 -6.09 -5.25 7.14
C VAL A 48 -4.57 -5.14 7.25
N HIS A 49 -3.87 -5.45 6.16
CA HIS A 49 -2.41 -5.43 6.15
C HIS A 49 -1.89 -3.99 6.20
N THR A 50 -1.65 -3.46 7.40
CA THR A 50 -0.69 -2.35 7.60
C THR A 50 0.68 -2.97 7.88
N ASN A 51 1.22 -3.64 6.87
CA ASN A 51 2.46 -4.40 6.97
C ASN A 51 3.68 -3.66 6.39
N LEU A 52 3.50 -2.84 5.36
CA LEU A 52 4.53 -2.06 4.71
C LEU A 52 4.40 -0.58 5.12
N GLU A 53 5.42 -0.03 5.75
CA GLU A 53 5.46 1.39 6.14
C GLU A 53 6.67 2.10 5.53
N ILE A 54 6.47 3.30 4.99
CA ILE A 54 7.55 4.25 4.73
C ILE A 54 7.79 5.09 5.99
N ALA A 55 8.71 4.65 6.84
CA ALA A 55 9.02 5.34 8.10
C ALA A 55 9.74 6.68 7.89
N LYS A 56 10.47 6.86 6.78
CA LYS A 56 11.12 8.14 6.47
C LYS A 56 11.36 8.30 4.97
N VAL A 57 11.17 9.53 4.49
CA VAL A 57 11.69 10.03 3.21
C VAL A 57 12.45 11.33 3.49
N SER A 58 13.68 11.42 3.00
CA SER A 58 14.52 12.63 3.08
C SER A 58 15.40 12.76 1.84
N PHE A 59 15.81 13.99 1.53
CA PHE A 59 16.81 14.28 0.51
C PHE A 59 18.18 14.48 1.17
N GLU A 60 19.27 14.28 0.41
CA GLU A 60 20.60 14.72 0.87
C GLU A 60 20.70 16.24 0.93
N SER A 61 20.08 16.94 -0.03
CA SER A 61 19.85 18.38 -0.01
C SER A 61 18.38 18.67 -0.27
N GLU A 62 17.77 19.53 0.55
CA GLU A 62 16.37 19.95 0.36
C GLU A 62 16.22 21.03 -0.73
N VAL A 63 17.34 21.63 -1.14
CA VAL A 63 17.44 22.62 -2.21
C VAL A 63 18.47 22.15 -3.23
N VAL A 64 18.08 22.08 -4.50
CA VAL A 64 18.94 21.63 -5.62
C VAL A 64 18.85 22.61 -6.78
N ALA A 65 19.90 22.68 -7.60
CA ALA A 65 19.84 23.45 -8.84
C ALA A 65 19.32 22.61 -10.01
N ALA A 66 18.83 23.28 -11.05
CA ALA A 66 18.53 22.60 -12.31
C ALA A 66 19.79 21.95 -12.89
N GLY A 67 19.68 20.70 -13.38
CA GLY A 67 20.82 19.91 -13.86
C GLY A 67 21.47 19.02 -12.79
N GLU A 68 21.19 19.25 -11.50
CA GLU A 68 21.78 18.46 -10.42
C GLU A 68 21.10 17.09 -10.22
N GLU A 69 21.84 16.19 -9.59
CA GLU A 69 21.30 14.93 -9.09
C GLU A 69 20.73 15.13 -7.69
N VAL A 70 19.50 14.65 -7.48
CA VAL A 70 18.92 14.54 -6.14
C VAL A 70 18.88 13.07 -5.72
N LEU A 71 19.37 12.78 -4.53
CA LEU A 71 19.30 11.47 -3.91
C LEU A 71 18.15 11.46 -2.89
N VAL A 72 17.14 10.65 -3.17
CA VAL A 72 16.01 10.41 -2.27
C VAL A 72 16.33 9.20 -1.42
N ALA A 73 16.48 9.38 -0.11
CA ALA A 73 16.68 8.30 0.86
C ALA A 73 15.34 7.91 1.51
N ILE A 74 15.02 6.62 1.46
CA ILE A 74 13.76 6.05 1.93
C ILE A 74 14.04 4.97 2.97
N LYS A 75 13.52 5.13 4.18
CA LYS A 75 13.50 4.09 5.21
C LYS A 75 12.15 3.38 5.17
N VAL A 76 12.21 2.06 5.00
CA VAL A 76 11.05 1.18 4.89
C VAL A 76 11.07 0.19 6.04
N VAL A 77 9.90 -0.06 6.63
CA VAL A 77 9.73 -0.99 7.75
C VAL A 77 8.63 -1.99 7.42
N ASN A 78 8.87 -3.26 7.75
CA ASN A 78 7.82 -4.27 7.79
C ASN A 78 7.29 -4.38 9.23
N ASN A 79 6.16 -3.74 9.52
CA ASN A 79 5.48 -3.84 10.82
C ASN A 79 4.46 -4.99 10.88
N GLY A 80 4.31 -5.74 9.78
CA GLY A 80 3.45 -6.91 9.72
C GLY A 80 4.10 -8.18 10.28
N ASP A 81 3.34 -9.26 10.21
CA ASP A 81 3.68 -10.61 10.66
C ASP A 81 4.10 -11.55 9.52
N ILE A 82 3.91 -11.13 8.26
CA ILE A 82 4.34 -11.87 7.07
C ILE A 82 5.60 -11.26 6.43
N LYS A 83 6.38 -12.11 5.75
CA LYS A 83 7.51 -11.64 4.94
C LYS A 83 7.01 -10.91 3.68
N LEU A 84 7.44 -9.67 3.51
CA LEU A 84 7.23 -8.91 2.27
C LEU A 84 8.31 -9.31 1.26
N SER A 85 7.88 -9.69 0.06
CA SER A 85 8.79 -10.13 -1.00
C SER A 85 8.64 -9.29 -2.26
N ASN A 86 9.72 -9.14 -3.02
CA ASN A 86 9.74 -8.45 -4.31
C ASN A 86 9.33 -6.97 -4.23
N LEU A 87 9.63 -6.31 -3.12
CA LEU A 87 9.39 -4.87 -2.96
C LEU A 87 10.32 -4.08 -3.89
N HIS A 88 9.81 -2.98 -4.44
CA HIS A 88 10.60 -1.99 -5.16
C HIS A 88 10.14 -0.58 -4.75
N ILE A 89 10.97 0.42 -5.01
CA ILE A 89 10.64 1.82 -4.79
C ILE A 89 10.51 2.51 -6.14
N THR A 90 9.46 3.29 -6.32
CA THR A 90 9.27 4.21 -7.44
C THR A 90 9.19 5.63 -6.90
N THR A 91 9.93 6.55 -7.51
CA THR A 91 9.85 7.98 -7.22
C THR A 91 9.41 8.72 -8.47
N MET A 92 8.55 9.73 -8.32
CA MET A 92 7.98 10.49 -9.42
C MET A 92 7.91 11.98 -9.09
N ILE A 93 8.28 12.83 -10.04
CA ILE A 93 8.03 14.27 -10.03
C ILE A 93 7.11 14.57 -11.21
N TYR A 94 5.82 14.78 -10.93
CA TYR A 94 4.79 14.87 -11.97
C TYR A 94 5.00 16.04 -12.92
N ASP A 95 5.32 17.22 -12.38
CA ASP A 95 5.49 18.45 -13.16
C ASP A 95 6.68 18.39 -14.12
N LEU A 96 7.65 17.51 -13.84
CA LEU A 96 8.82 17.27 -14.68
C LEU A 96 8.69 15.99 -15.52
N ASN A 97 7.58 15.25 -15.37
CA ASN A 97 7.38 13.91 -15.93
C ASN A 97 8.57 12.96 -15.68
N LEU A 98 9.25 13.13 -14.53
CA LEU A 98 10.39 12.31 -14.15
C LEU A 98 9.89 11.14 -13.31
N ARG A 99 10.28 9.92 -13.69
CA ARG A 99 9.99 8.70 -12.93
C ARG A 99 11.24 7.84 -12.85
N GLN A 100 11.65 7.52 -11.64
CA GLN A 100 12.76 6.61 -11.38
C GLN A 100 12.31 5.49 -10.45
N SER A 101 13.00 4.35 -10.51
CA SER A 101 12.72 3.22 -9.63
C SER A 101 14.01 2.55 -9.21
N THR A 102 14.02 1.88 -8.06
CA THR A 102 15.15 1.04 -7.65
C THR A 102 15.42 -0.03 -8.70
N THR A 103 16.69 -0.21 -9.07
CA THR A 103 17.12 -1.19 -10.08
C THR A 103 16.87 -2.63 -9.65
N SER A 104 16.87 -2.90 -8.33
CA SER A 104 16.65 -4.23 -7.77
C SER A 104 15.49 -4.26 -6.79
N GLN A 105 14.84 -5.42 -6.75
CA GLN A 105 13.83 -5.73 -5.75
C GLN A 105 14.48 -6.11 -4.41
N PHE A 106 13.73 -5.98 -3.32
CA PHE A 106 14.17 -6.38 -1.99
C PHE A 106 13.04 -7.03 -1.18
N ASN A 107 13.44 -7.76 -0.14
CA ASN A 107 12.53 -8.46 0.76
C ASN A 107 12.69 -7.90 2.19
N LEU A 108 11.62 -7.92 2.97
CA LEU A 108 11.63 -7.57 4.39
C LEU A 108 10.94 -8.66 5.21
N ARG A 109 11.66 -9.24 6.18
CA ARG A 109 11.07 -10.12 7.19
C ARG A 109 10.22 -9.30 8.19
N PRO A 110 9.28 -9.93 8.92
CA PRO A 110 8.55 -9.28 10.01
C PRO A 110 9.49 -8.55 10.98
N GLY A 111 9.15 -7.32 11.34
CA GLY A 111 9.94 -6.45 12.23
C GLY A 111 11.24 -5.88 11.61
N GLN A 112 11.59 -6.25 10.37
CA GLN A 112 12.79 -5.76 9.71
C GLN A 112 12.56 -4.35 9.13
N ASN A 113 13.60 -3.53 9.19
CA ASN A 113 13.68 -2.28 8.43
C ASN A 113 14.89 -2.28 7.49
N THR A 114 14.83 -1.43 6.47
CA THR A 114 15.95 -1.16 5.57
C THR A 114 15.89 0.28 5.07
N SER A 115 17.05 0.81 4.67
CA SER A 115 17.14 2.03 3.87
C SER A 115 17.50 1.71 2.43
N ARG A 116 16.91 2.46 1.49
CA ARG A 116 17.19 2.41 0.06
C ARG A 116 17.19 3.83 -0.49
N SER A 117 17.84 4.03 -1.62
CA SER A 117 17.91 5.33 -2.26
C SER A 117 17.52 5.25 -3.73
N VAL A 118 16.90 6.32 -4.23
CA VAL A 118 16.61 6.54 -5.64
C VAL A 118 17.28 7.83 -6.06
N GLN A 119 18.14 7.76 -7.07
CA GLN A 119 18.74 8.92 -7.69
C GLN A 119 17.82 9.44 -8.79
N MET A 120 17.64 10.76 -8.85
CA MET A 120 16.89 11.42 -9.92
C MET A 120 17.71 12.59 -10.43
N GLN A 121 17.77 12.74 -11.76
CA GLN A 121 18.41 13.88 -12.40
C GLN A 121 17.36 14.96 -12.67
N VAL A 122 17.55 16.14 -12.09
CA VAL A 122 16.70 17.32 -12.36
C VAL A 122 17.11 17.89 -13.73
N PRO A 123 16.20 18.03 -14.70
CA PRO A 123 16.53 18.61 -16.01
C PRO A 123 17.13 20.01 -15.89
N GLU A 124 18.11 20.35 -16.72
CA GLU A 124 18.77 21.66 -16.73
C GLU A 124 17.83 22.84 -17.02
N PHE A 125 16.71 22.57 -17.70
CA PHE A 125 15.69 23.57 -18.02
C PHE A 125 14.59 23.69 -16.97
N THR A 126 14.76 23.07 -15.79
CA THR A 126 13.77 23.10 -14.71
C THR A 126 13.67 24.52 -14.13
N PRO A 127 12.50 25.18 -14.19
CA PRO A 127 12.31 26.46 -13.54
C PRO A 127 12.53 26.37 -12.02
N ALA A 128 12.96 27.46 -11.40
CA ALA A 128 12.97 27.54 -9.95
C ALA A 128 11.54 27.41 -9.39
N GLY A 129 11.38 26.64 -8.32
CA GLY A 129 10.07 26.37 -7.74
C GLY A 129 10.05 25.15 -6.83
N GLU A 130 8.88 24.90 -6.25
CA GLU A 130 8.61 23.72 -5.43
C GLU A 130 8.03 22.59 -6.28
N TYR A 131 8.61 21.40 -6.15
CA TYR A 131 8.23 20.22 -6.90
C TYR A 131 7.78 19.12 -5.94
N LEU A 132 6.56 18.59 -6.15
CA LEU A 132 6.05 17.49 -5.36
C LEU A 132 6.67 16.17 -5.81
N VAL A 133 7.44 15.56 -4.93
CA VAL A 133 8.03 14.23 -5.10
C VAL A 133 7.11 13.20 -4.47
N LYS A 134 6.54 12.32 -5.30
CA LYS A 134 5.79 11.14 -4.85
C LYS A 134 6.72 9.94 -4.77
N VAL A 135 6.79 9.32 -3.60
CA VAL A 135 7.53 8.08 -3.36
C VAL A 135 6.53 6.96 -3.12
N THR A 136 6.65 5.87 -3.84
CA THR A 136 5.82 4.68 -3.68
C THR A 136 6.73 3.49 -3.42
N VAL A 137 6.44 2.72 -2.36
CA VAL A 137 7.13 1.47 -2.06
C VAL A 137 6.10 0.35 -2.13
N GLY A 138 6.40 -0.74 -2.83
CA GLY A 138 5.42 -1.82 -2.93
C GLY A 138 5.77 -2.95 -3.87
N ASN A 139 4.79 -3.83 -4.07
CA ASN A 139 4.70 -4.91 -5.03
C ASN A 139 3.22 -5.07 -5.47
N ASP A 140 2.85 -6.19 -6.08
CA ASP A 140 1.47 -6.42 -6.56
C ASP A 140 0.42 -6.55 -5.44
N LEU A 141 0.84 -6.78 -4.19
CA LEU A 141 -0.04 -7.03 -3.04
C LEU A 141 -0.04 -5.87 -2.03
N PHE A 142 1.09 -5.18 -1.90
CA PHE A 142 1.32 -4.15 -0.90
C PHE A 142 1.83 -2.90 -1.57
N HIS A 143 1.29 -1.76 -1.18
CA HIS A 143 1.80 -0.46 -1.60
C HIS A 143 1.64 0.54 -0.47
N GLU A 144 2.64 1.41 -0.34
CA GLU A 144 2.64 2.57 0.54
C GLU A 144 3.11 3.76 -0.30
N THR A 145 2.55 4.95 -0.05
CA THR A 145 2.98 6.19 -0.70
C THR A 145 3.19 7.32 0.28
N ALA A 146 4.34 7.99 0.13
CA ALA A 146 4.66 9.23 0.82
C ALA A 146 4.93 10.36 -0.18
N TYR A 147 4.75 11.60 0.27
CA TYR A 147 5.02 12.81 -0.50
C TYR A 147 6.03 13.70 0.20
N ARG A 148 6.92 14.33 -0.57
CA ARG A 148 7.89 15.34 -0.10
C ARG A 148 7.99 16.47 -1.11
N VAL A 149 8.32 17.67 -0.64
CA VAL A 149 8.56 18.83 -1.50
C VAL A 149 10.06 18.96 -1.71
N LEU A 150 10.48 19.12 -2.95
CA LEU A 150 11.84 19.46 -3.37
C LEU A 150 11.85 20.90 -3.86
N LEU A 151 12.78 21.73 -3.37
CA LEU A 151 12.96 23.08 -3.86
C LEU A 151 14.04 23.11 -4.94
N VAL A 152 13.72 23.64 -6.12
CA VAL A 152 14.68 23.91 -7.20
C VAL A 152 14.97 25.41 -7.25
N GLN A 153 16.26 25.79 -7.32
CA GLN A 153 16.72 27.19 -7.41
C GLN A 153 17.68 27.43 -8.57
#